data_AF-A6HD84-F1
#
_entry.id   AF-A6HD84-F1
#
_cell.length_a   1.000
_cell.length_b   1.000
_cell.length_c   1.000
_cell.angle_alpha   90.00
_cell.angle_beta   90.00
_cell.angle_gamma   90.00
#
_symmetry.space_group_name_H-M   'P 1'
#
loop_
_entity.id
_entity.type
_entity.pdbx_description
1 polymer ?
#
loop_
_entity_poly.entity_id
_entity_poly.type
_entity_poly.pdbx_seq_one_letter_code
_entity_poly.pdbx_strand_id
1 'polypeptide(L)'
;MGSESTYSECETFTDEDTSTLVHPELQPEGDVDSAGGSGVPSECLDTMEEPDHGALLLLPGRSRPHSQAVVMVIGSEEHFEDYGEGSEAELSPETLCNGELDCEDPAFLTPSSNPLASKLCTVLTDEAFEFYCSQCHKQINRLEDLSARLTDLEMNSPAKRLSSRKVARYLHQSGTLTMEALEDPPPEPVECPEEDIADKVIFLERRVSELEKDSAAAGEQHGRLRQENLQLVHRLQQLDEENSELRSCTPCLKANIERLEEEKQKMLDEIEELTQRLSEEQENKRKMGDKLSHERHQFQRDKEATQELIEDLRKQLEHLQLLRLEMEQRRGRSSSLGLQEYNSRARESELEQEVRRLKQDNRNLKEQNDELNGQIITLSIQGAKSLFSTSFSESLAAEISSVSRDELMEAIQKQEEINFRLQDYIDRIIVAILETNPSILEVK
;
A
#
# COMPACT_ATOMS: atom_id res chain seq x y z
N MET A 1 41.70 15.74 68.20
CA MET A 1 41.00 16.92 67.66
C MET A 1 40.98 16.75 66.15
N GLY A 2 39.90 16.35 65.46
CA GLY A 2 38.56 15.96 65.85
C GLY A 2 38.09 14.81 64.95
N SER A 3 37.09 14.08 65.41
CA SER A 3 36.45 12.95 64.73
C SER A 3 35.00 13.33 64.47
N GLU A 4 34.62 13.47 63.20
CA GLU A 4 33.22 13.57 62.79
C GLU A 4 32.75 12.19 62.33
N SER A 5 31.78 11.65 63.05
CA SER A 5 31.05 10.43 62.73
C SER A 5 29.68 10.86 62.25
N THR A 6 29.33 10.53 61.00
CA THR A 6 27.98 10.65 60.48
C THR A 6 27.22 9.35 60.76
N TYR A 7 26.11 9.53 61.47
CA TYR A 7 25.13 8.52 61.83
C TYR A 7 24.33 8.12 60.58
N SER A 8 24.18 6.82 60.32
CA SER A 8 23.35 6.26 59.24
C SER A 8 22.25 5.44 59.90
N GLU A 9 21.02 5.94 59.88
CA GLU A 9 19.83 5.21 60.27
C GLU A 9 19.21 4.57 59.03
N CYS A 10 19.03 3.25 59.09
CA CYS A 10 18.17 2.49 58.21
C CYS A 10 16.79 2.42 58.85
N GLU A 11 15.74 2.87 58.15
CA GLU A 11 14.36 2.52 58.51
C GLU A 11 13.66 1.81 57.35
N THR A 12 12.85 0.85 57.77
CA THR A 12 12.30 -0.32 57.10
C THR A 12 11.06 -0.03 56.26
N PHE A 13 10.91 -0.84 55.20
CA PHE A 13 9.70 -0.99 54.37
C PHE A 13 8.45 -1.31 55.19
N THR A 14 7.31 -0.73 54.83
CA THR A 14 5.98 -1.28 55.09
C THR A 14 5.18 -1.28 53.80
N ASP A 15 4.84 -2.48 53.33
CA ASP A 15 3.79 -2.76 52.34
C ASP A 15 2.48 -2.94 53.12
N GLU A 16 1.45 -2.15 52.83
CA GLU A 16 0.06 -2.58 53.07
C GLU A 16 -0.90 -1.59 52.39
N ASP A 17 -1.64 -2.05 51.38
CA ASP A 17 -3.02 -1.58 51.14
C ASP A 17 -3.73 -2.54 50.19
N THR A 18 -4.44 -3.50 50.79
CA THR A 18 -5.52 -4.24 50.15
C THR A 18 -6.54 -4.56 51.23
N SER A 19 -7.67 -3.84 51.28
CA SER A 19 -8.97 -4.43 51.63
C SER A 19 -10.12 -3.42 51.52
N THR A 20 -11.03 -3.75 50.62
CA THR A 20 -12.47 -3.56 50.70
C THR A 20 -13.05 -3.77 52.11
N LEU A 21 -14.01 -2.94 52.55
CA LEU A 21 -15.13 -3.40 53.38
C LEU A 21 -16.37 -2.48 53.31
N VAL A 22 -17.50 -3.18 53.34
CA VAL A 22 -18.91 -2.84 53.08
C VAL A 22 -19.64 -2.40 54.38
N HIS A 23 -20.43 -1.31 54.29
CA HIS A 23 -21.73 -0.98 54.97
C HIS A 23 -21.83 -0.82 56.53
N PRO A 24 -22.96 -0.34 57.14
CA PRO A 24 -24.20 0.35 56.66
C PRO A 24 -24.75 1.51 57.59
N GLU A 25 -25.97 2.02 57.27
CA GLU A 25 -27.01 2.62 58.18
C GLU A 25 -26.90 4.14 58.52
N LEU A 26 -27.91 5.05 58.47
CA LEU A 26 -29.39 5.06 58.50
C LEU A 26 -29.99 6.38 57.91
N GLN A 27 -31.01 6.23 57.03
CA GLN A 27 -32.31 6.96 56.93
C GLN A 27 -32.47 8.48 56.58
N PRO A 28 -33.66 8.87 56.02
CA PRO A 28 -33.84 9.87 54.95
C PRO A 28 -34.72 11.08 55.36
N GLU A 29 -35.11 11.93 54.39
CA GLU A 29 -36.40 12.68 54.28
C GLU A 29 -36.32 13.70 53.10
N GLY A 30 -37.39 13.84 52.31
CA GLY A 30 -37.64 15.04 51.48
C GLY A 30 -38.07 14.81 50.02
N ASP A 31 -39.39 14.76 49.81
CA ASP A 31 -40.15 14.63 48.55
C ASP A 31 -39.87 15.71 47.48
N VAL A 32 -40.11 15.38 46.20
CA VAL A 32 -41.15 16.02 45.35
C VAL A 32 -41.33 15.27 44.00
N ASP A 33 -42.60 15.01 43.69
CA ASP A 33 -43.18 14.36 42.50
C ASP A 33 -43.03 15.15 41.19
N SER A 34 -43.02 14.44 40.04
CA SER A 34 -44.09 14.59 39.01
C SER A 34 -43.95 13.63 37.81
N ALA A 35 -45.05 12.91 37.57
CA ALA A 35 -45.42 12.13 36.40
C ALA A 35 -45.32 12.95 35.09
N GLY A 36 -45.14 12.40 33.88
CA GLY A 36 -45.64 11.17 33.27
C GLY A 36 -46.49 11.55 32.04
N GLY A 37 -46.39 10.81 30.94
CA GLY A 37 -47.40 10.90 29.86
C GLY A 37 -46.89 10.72 28.44
N SER A 38 -47.00 9.48 27.94
CA SER A 38 -46.96 9.07 26.54
C SER A 38 -48.12 9.65 25.72
N GLY A 39 -47.93 9.84 24.41
CA GLY A 39 -49.01 10.11 23.46
C GLY A 39 -48.58 10.38 22.02
N VAL A 40 -48.71 9.36 21.16
CA VAL A 40 -48.97 9.44 19.69
C VAL A 40 -50.43 8.94 19.53
N PRO A 41 -51.24 9.14 18.46
CA PRO A 41 -50.86 9.45 17.05
C PRO A 41 -51.85 10.29 16.17
N SER A 42 -51.45 10.48 14.90
CA SER A 42 -52.25 10.33 13.64
C SER A 42 -52.93 11.50 12.87
N GLU A 43 -52.84 11.37 11.53
CA GLU A 43 -53.61 11.89 10.36
C GLU A 43 -53.40 13.38 9.93
N CYS A 44 -53.23 13.81 8.66
CA CYS A 44 -54.00 13.52 7.44
C CYS A 44 -53.27 13.91 6.10
N LEU A 45 -53.48 13.07 5.07
CA LEU A 45 -53.62 13.18 3.58
C LEU A 45 -53.18 14.39 2.69
N ASP A 46 -52.58 13.97 1.55
CA ASP A 46 -52.68 14.34 0.11
C ASP A 46 -52.54 15.79 -0.42
N THR A 47 -51.66 16.00 -1.43
CA THR A 47 -52.03 16.26 -2.85
C THR A 47 -50.79 16.12 -3.79
N MET A 48 -51.05 15.69 -5.03
CA MET A 48 -50.12 15.36 -6.13
C MET A 48 -49.40 16.57 -6.77
N GLU A 49 -48.20 16.36 -7.35
CA GLU A 49 -47.77 16.69 -8.74
C GLU A 49 -46.22 16.67 -8.88
N GLU A 50 -45.72 15.96 -9.89
CA GLU A 50 -44.38 16.06 -10.51
C GLU A 50 -44.58 16.64 -11.94
N PRO A 51 -43.55 17.04 -12.73
CA PRO A 51 -42.14 17.36 -12.44
C PRO A 51 -41.71 18.73 -13.05
N ASP A 52 -40.58 19.33 -12.63
CA ASP A 52 -39.50 19.70 -13.59
C ASP A 52 -38.23 20.29 -12.95
N HIS A 53 -37.13 19.98 -13.64
CA HIS A 53 -35.75 20.47 -13.65
C HIS A 53 -35.26 21.55 -12.65
N GLY A 54 -34.17 21.23 -11.95
CA GLY A 54 -33.32 22.23 -11.30
C GLY A 54 -32.12 21.64 -10.57
N ALA A 55 -30.96 21.61 -11.24
CA ALA A 55 -29.67 21.31 -10.64
C ALA A 55 -29.37 22.29 -9.48
N LEU A 56 -29.06 21.76 -8.29
CA LEU A 56 -28.29 22.50 -7.28
C LEU A 56 -27.44 21.53 -6.43
N LEU A 57 -26.13 21.70 -6.58
CA LEU A 57 -25.07 21.33 -5.65
C LEU A 57 -25.43 21.73 -4.21
N LEU A 58 -25.34 20.82 -3.24
CA LEU A 58 -25.00 21.13 -1.85
C LEU A 58 -24.47 19.86 -1.13
N LEU A 59 -23.28 20.00 -0.55
CA LEU A 59 -22.61 19.04 0.34
C LEU A 59 -23.42 18.78 1.63
N PRO A 60 -23.22 17.61 2.26
CA PRO A 60 -22.67 17.60 3.62
C PRO A 60 -21.59 16.50 3.76
N GLY A 61 -20.49 16.67 4.49
CA GLY A 61 -20.49 16.93 5.93
C GLY A 61 -20.01 15.68 6.68
N ARG A 62 -18.69 15.57 6.84
CA ARG A 62 -17.93 15.04 8.00
C ARG A 62 -18.34 13.67 8.60
N SER A 63 -17.46 12.67 8.44
CA SER A 63 -17.23 11.60 9.44
C SER A 63 -15.76 11.18 9.51
N ARG A 64 -15.28 11.05 10.77
CA ARG A 64 -13.95 10.70 11.32
C ARG A 64 -13.03 9.76 10.50
N PRO A 65 -11.69 9.91 10.61
CA PRO A 65 -10.76 8.86 10.20
C PRO A 65 -10.66 7.80 11.30
N HIS A 66 -10.70 6.52 10.90
CA HIS A 66 -10.33 5.39 11.72
C HIS A 66 -8.82 5.19 11.58
N SER A 67 -8.08 5.28 12.69
CA SER A 67 -6.65 4.98 12.74
C SER A 67 -6.41 3.51 12.38
N GLN A 68 -5.71 3.27 11.28
CA GLN A 68 -5.15 1.95 10.97
C GLN A 68 -3.70 1.95 11.47
N ALA A 69 -3.46 1.29 12.59
CA ALA A 69 -2.13 1.13 13.16
C ALA A 69 -1.32 0.15 12.29
N VAL A 70 -0.27 0.65 11.65
CA VAL A 70 0.78 -0.18 11.04
C VAL A 70 1.72 -0.61 12.17
N VAL A 71 1.71 -1.90 12.50
CA VAL A 71 2.68 -2.51 13.42
C VAL A 71 3.92 -2.88 12.61
N MET A 72 5.02 -2.14 12.79
CA MET A 72 6.34 -2.57 12.32
C MET A 72 6.88 -3.67 13.25
N VAL A 73 7.13 -4.85 12.69
CA VAL A 73 7.89 -5.92 13.35
C VAL A 73 9.37 -5.64 13.11
N ILE A 74 10.06 -5.15 14.14
CA ILE A 74 11.53 -5.06 14.14
C ILE A 74 12.06 -6.46 14.49
N GLY A 75 12.58 -7.17 13.49
CA GLY A 75 13.29 -8.43 13.71
C GLY A 75 14.68 -8.13 14.29
N SER A 76 14.92 -8.51 15.54
CA SER A 76 16.26 -8.60 16.11
C SER A 76 16.87 -9.94 15.70
N GLU A 77 17.74 -9.91 14.70
CA GLU A 77 18.53 -11.06 14.26
C GLU A 77 19.73 -11.23 15.21
N GLU A 78 19.72 -12.31 16.00
CA GLU A 78 20.79 -12.65 16.94
C GLU A 78 21.81 -13.53 16.21
N HIS A 79 23.02 -13.01 16.00
CA HIS A 79 24.16 -13.80 15.50
C HIS A 79 24.71 -14.67 16.63
N PHE A 80 24.77 -15.98 16.40
CA PHE A 80 25.51 -16.91 17.26
C PHE A 80 27.02 -16.80 16.94
N GLU A 81 27.83 -16.42 17.93
CA GLU A 81 29.29 -16.57 17.87
C GLU A 81 29.66 -18.02 18.16
N ASP A 82 30.18 -18.71 17.14
CA ASP A 82 30.76 -20.05 17.27
C ASP A 82 32.20 -19.94 17.81
N TYR A 83 32.46 -20.61 18.93
CA TYR A 83 33.79 -20.73 19.53
C TYR A 83 34.40 -22.08 19.14
N GLY A 84 35.42 -22.09 18.29
CA GLY A 84 36.12 -23.33 17.93
C GLY A 84 37.37 -23.19 17.04
N GLU A 85 38.52 -22.98 17.70
CA GLU A 85 39.86 -23.58 17.44
C GLU A 85 40.40 -23.81 16.01
N GLY A 86 41.42 -23.01 15.64
CA GLY A 86 42.77 -23.47 15.27
C GLY A 86 43.02 -24.33 14.02
N SER A 87 43.65 -23.74 13.00
CA SER A 87 44.95 -24.24 12.48
C SER A 87 45.57 -23.23 11.52
N GLU A 88 46.85 -22.95 11.74
CA GLU A 88 47.71 -22.11 10.91
C GLU A 88 47.88 -22.68 9.49
N ALA A 89 47.84 -21.79 8.49
CA ALA A 89 48.58 -21.94 7.25
C ALA A 89 48.84 -20.55 6.68
N GLU A 90 50.06 -20.06 6.90
CA GLU A 90 50.68 -19.02 6.09
C GLU A 90 50.52 -19.38 4.61
N LEU A 91 50.28 -18.38 3.75
CA LEU A 91 50.98 -18.14 2.49
C LEU A 91 50.38 -16.88 1.83
N SER A 92 51.08 -15.75 1.99
CA SER A 92 51.11 -14.68 0.98
C SER A 92 51.82 -15.23 -0.28
N PRO A 93 51.63 -14.67 -1.50
CA PRO A 93 52.14 -13.33 -1.75
C PRO A 93 51.29 -12.41 -2.65
N GLU A 94 51.63 -11.15 -2.49
CA GLU A 94 51.37 -9.96 -3.28
C GLU A 94 51.47 -10.15 -4.81
N THR A 95 50.67 -9.38 -5.55
CA THR A 95 51.15 -8.68 -6.75
C THR A 95 50.27 -7.47 -7.05
N LEU A 96 50.83 -6.29 -6.78
CA LEU A 96 50.44 -5.03 -7.39
C LEU A 96 50.95 -4.99 -8.83
N CYS A 97 50.12 -4.53 -9.77
CA CYS A 97 50.55 -3.65 -10.86
C CYS A 97 49.36 -3.04 -11.62
N ASN A 98 49.36 -1.70 -11.64
CA ASN A 98 48.50 -0.78 -12.37
C ASN A 98 48.75 -0.83 -13.90
N GLY A 99 47.75 -0.45 -14.71
CA GLY A 99 47.98 0.30 -15.96
C GLY A 99 47.12 -0.02 -17.20
N GLU A 100 46.11 0.84 -17.42
CA GLU A 100 45.61 1.38 -18.71
C GLU A 100 44.58 0.63 -19.61
N LEU A 101 43.39 1.28 -19.73
CA LEU A 101 42.55 1.57 -20.92
C LEU A 101 42.17 0.43 -21.91
N ASP A 102 40.87 0.08 -22.02
CA ASP A 102 39.92 0.64 -22.99
C ASP A 102 38.55 -0.10 -22.99
N CYS A 103 37.56 0.55 -23.59
CA CYS A 103 36.13 0.26 -23.74
C CYS A 103 35.65 -1.15 -24.20
N GLU A 104 34.42 -1.46 -23.76
CA GLU A 104 33.32 -2.26 -24.38
C GLU A 104 32.92 -3.64 -23.79
N ASP A 105 31.59 -3.75 -23.64
CA ASP A 105 30.66 -4.87 -23.40
C ASP A 105 30.33 -5.41 -21.98
N PRO A 106 29.02 -5.54 -21.65
CA PRO A 106 28.54 -6.04 -20.37
C PRO A 106 28.67 -7.56 -20.34
N ALA A 107 29.68 -8.06 -19.64
CA ALA A 107 29.82 -9.47 -19.36
C ALA A 107 28.62 -10.00 -18.56
N PHE A 108 27.98 -11.01 -19.13
CA PHE A 108 27.07 -11.94 -18.48
C PHE A 108 27.51 -12.25 -17.05
N LEU A 109 26.76 -11.76 -16.06
CA LEU A 109 26.92 -12.20 -14.68
C LEU A 109 26.45 -13.66 -14.60
N THR A 110 27.40 -14.52 -14.28
CA THR A 110 27.20 -15.93 -13.96
C THR A 110 26.25 -16.05 -12.76
N PRO A 111 25.25 -16.95 -12.79
CA PRO A 111 24.33 -17.09 -11.67
C PRO A 111 25.07 -17.70 -10.48
N SER A 112 24.94 -17.07 -9.31
CA SER A 112 25.45 -17.63 -8.07
C SER A 112 24.78 -18.99 -7.82
N SER A 113 25.55 -19.93 -7.30
CA SER A 113 25.16 -21.32 -7.00
C SER A 113 24.20 -21.44 -5.82
N ASN A 114 23.37 -20.42 -5.56
CA ASN A 114 22.37 -20.42 -4.51
C ASN A 114 21.01 -20.90 -5.07
N PRO A 115 20.52 -22.10 -4.69
CA PRO A 115 19.25 -22.65 -5.17
C PRO A 115 18.02 -21.84 -4.69
N LEU A 116 18.20 -20.94 -3.72
CA LEU A 116 17.17 -20.01 -3.26
C LEU A 116 17.12 -18.73 -4.10
N ALA A 117 18.27 -18.23 -4.56
CA ALA A 117 18.35 -17.04 -5.41
C ALA A 117 17.78 -17.31 -6.81
N SER A 118 18.05 -18.49 -7.37
CA SER A 118 17.45 -18.92 -8.64
C SER A 118 15.93 -19.06 -8.54
N LYS A 119 15.41 -19.66 -7.46
CA LYS A 119 13.95 -19.78 -7.23
C LYS A 119 13.28 -18.42 -7.02
N LEU A 120 13.91 -17.50 -6.28
CA LEU A 120 13.40 -16.14 -6.11
C LEU A 120 13.46 -15.34 -7.41
N CYS A 121 14.52 -15.45 -8.20
CA CYS A 121 14.57 -14.84 -9.52
C CYS A 121 13.49 -15.41 -10.44
N THR A 122 13.23 -16.72 -10.41
CA THR A 122 12.21 -17.35 -11.27
C THR A 122 10.79 -16.92 -10.86
N VAL A 123 10.51 -16.86 -9.56
CA VAL A 123 9.22 -16.39 -9.02
C VAL A 123 9.02 -14.89 -9.29
N LEU A 124 10.05 -14.07 -9.11
CA LEU A 124 9.99 -12.64 -9.42
C LEU A 124 9.90 -12.35 -10.92
N THR A 125 10.44 -13.22 -11.80
CA THR A 125 10.32 -13.05 -13.25
C THR A 125 8.99 -13.56 -13.81
N ASP A 126 8.42 -14.63 -13.25
CA ASP A 126 7.10 -15.14 -13.67
C ASP A 126 5.96 -14.23 -13.19
N GLU A 127 6.04 -13.71 -11.96
CA GLU A 127 5.01 -12.80 -11.42
C GLU A 127 5.11 -11.37 -11.97
N ALA A 128 6.29 -10.96 -12.48
CA ALA A 128 6.47 -9.64 -13.09
C ALA A 128 5.99 -9.53 -14.55
N PHE A 129 5.59 -10.63 -15.20
CA PHE A 129 5.14 -10.63 -16.60
C PHE A 129 3.66 -10.97 -16.83
N GLU A 130 2.89 -11.35 -15.80
CA GLU A 130 1.46 -11.67 -15.96
C GLU A 130 0.49 -10.66 -15.33
N PHE A 131 0.90 -9.40 -15.18
CA PHE A 131 -0.03 -8.32 -14.87
C PHE A 131 0.09 -7.12 -15.80
N TYR A 132 0.04 -7.39 -17.11
CA TYR A 132 -0.30 -6.34 -18.07
C TYR A 132 -1.79 -6.02 -17.94
N CYS A 133 -2.10 -4.90 -17.30
CA CYS A 133 -3.43 -4.31 -17.36
C CYS A 133 -3.86 -4.22 -18.84
N SER A 134 -5.06 -4.69 -19.18
CA SER A 134 -5.59 -4.66 -20.55
C SER A 134 -5.56 -3.25 -21.16
N GLN A 135 -5.56 -2.22 -20.32
CA GLN A 135 -5.40 -0.82 -20.72
C GLN A 135 -3.95 -0.48 -21.11
N CYS A 136 -2.95 -0.97 -20.38
CA CYS A 136 -1.53 -0.79 -20.71
C CYS A 136 -1.17 -1.52 -22.01
N HIS A 137 -1.69 -2.72 -22.23
CA HIS A 137 -1.47 -3.46 -23.48
C HIS A 137 -2.09 -2.73 -24.69
N LYS A 138 -3.31 -2.18 -24.55
CA LYS A 138 -3.93 -1.33 -25.58
C LYS A 138 -3.12 -0.07 -25.87
N GLN A 139 -2.52 0.53 -24.84
CA GLN A 139 -1.71 1.74 -24.99
C GLN A 139 -0.38 1.46 -25.70
N ILE A 140 0.26 0.32 -25.38
CA ILE A 140 1.49 -0.14 -26.06
C ILE A 140 1.21 -0.45 -27.52
N ASN A 141 0.16 -1.22 -27.83
CA ASN A 141 -0.21 -1.53 -29.21
C ASN A 141 -0.55 -0.25 -30.00
N ARG A 142 -1.15 0.76 -29.35
CA ARG A 142 -1.44 2.06 -29.97
C ARG A 142 -0.15 2.87 -30.22
N LEU A 143 0.83 2.78 -29.34
CA LEU A 143 2.16 3.39 -29.53
C LEU A 143 2.93 2.72 -30.67
N GLU A 144 2.84 1.39 -30.79
CA GLU A 144 3.44 0.62 -31.88
C GLU A 144 2.77 0.89 -33.24
N ASP A 145 1.44 1.02 -33.28
CA ASP A 145 0.73 1.45 -34.50
C ASP A 145 1.12 2.88 -34.90
N LEU A 146 1.22 3.79 -33.92
CA LEU A 146 1.66 5.17 -34.18
C LEU A 146 3.12 5.23 -34.64
N SER A 147 4.01 4.40 -34.10
CA SER A 147 5.41 4.36 -34.53
C SER A 147 5.54 3.81 -35.95
N ALA A 148 4.83 2.73 -36.27
CA ALA A 148 4.78 2.18 -37.62
C ALA A 148 4.23 3.20 -38.63
N ARG A 149 3.15 3.91 -38.27
CA ARG A 149 2.56 4.96 -39.12
C ARG A 149 3.47 6.18 -39.24
N LEU A 150 4.21 6.55 -38.21
CA LEU A 150 5.22 7.61 -38.27
C LEU A 150 6.37 7.23 -39.18
N THR A 151 6.87 6.01 -39.11
CA THR A 151 7.92 5.50 -40.00
C THR A 151 7.42 5.43 -41.45
N ASP A 152 6.18 5.00 -41.67
CA ASP A 152 5.60 4.94 -43.00
C ASP A 152 5.35 6.34 -43.57
N LEU A 153 4.92 7.29 -42.73
CA LEU A 153 4.90 8.71 -43.08
C LEU A 153 6.32 9.26 -43.33
N GLU A 154 7.33 8.87 -42.59
CA GLU A 154 8.71 9.34 -42.81
C GLU A 154 9.28 8.81 -44.14
N MET A 155 8.97 7.56 -44.49
CA MET A 155 9.37 6.92 -45.75
C MET A 155 8.57 7.42 -46.96
N ASN A 156 7.31 7.82 -46.77
CA ASN A 156 6.39 8.24 -47.84
C ASN A 156 6.07 9.75 -47.84
N SER A 157 6.59 10.54 -46.89
CA SER A 157 6.30 11.97 -46.83
C SER A 157 7.07 12.73 -47.91
N PRO A 158 6.41 13.64 -48.65
CA PRO A 158 7.07 14.59 -49.53
C PRO A 158 7.79 15.73 -48.74
N ALA A 159 8.20 15.47 -47.49
CA ALA A 159 8.94 16.40 -46.64
C ALA A 159 10.46 16.41 -46.89
N LYS A 160 10.95 15.81 -47.98
CA LYS A 160 12.14 16.37 -48.64
C LYS A 160 11.70 17.72 -49.21
N ARG A 161 11.93 18.81 -48.46
CA ARG A 161 11.81 20.19 -48.94
C ARG A 161 12.28 20.21 -50.38
N LEU A 162 11.35 20.35 -51.34
CA LEU A 162 11.73 20.61 -52.72
C LEU A 162 12.56 21.88 -52.64
N SER A 163 13.87 21.76 -52.88
CA SER A 163 14.78 22.90 -52.92
C SER A 163 14.09 23.97 -53.77
N SER A 164 14.08 25.21 -53.28
CA SER A 164 13.45 26.36 -53.93
C SER A 164 13.89 26.52 -55.41
N ARG A 165 15.04 25.95 -55.79
CA ARG A 165 15.51 25.83 -57.19
C ARG A 165 14.76 24.84 -58.08
N LYS A 166 14.07 23.83 -57.53
CA LYS A 166 13.29 22.82 -58.30
C LYS A 166 11.86 23.30 -58.52
N VAL A 167 11.26 23.95 -57.53
CA VAL A 167 9.94 24.60 -57.63
C VAL A 167 10.00 25.80 -58.59
N ALA A 168 11.04 26.63 -58.52
CA ALA A 168 11.23 27.74 -59.45
C ALA A 168 11.35 27.26 -60.92
N ARG A 169 12.06 26.15 -61.17
CA ARG A 169 12.17 25.58 -62.53
C ARG A 169 10.85 25.01 -63.06
N TYR A 170 10.01 24.43 -62.18
CA TYR A 170 8.69 23.93 -62.56
C TYR A 170 7.71 25.06 -62.89
N LEU A 171 7.77 26.17 -62.15
CA LEU A 171 7.00 27.38 -62.45
C LEU A 171 7.49 28.08 -63.72
N HIS A 172 8.81 28.12 -63.99
CA HIS A 172 9.34 28.66 -65.24
C HIS A 172 9.00 27.80 -66.48
N GLN A 173 8.94 26.47 -66.35
CA GLN A 173 8.47 25.57 -67.42
C GLN A 173 6.94 25.65 -67.63
N SER A 174 6.17 25.82 -66.56
CA SER A 174 4.71 25.94 -66.66
C SER A 174 4.28 27.33 -67.15
N GLY A 175 5.10 28.36 -66.91
CA GLY A 175 4.86 29.73 -67.36
C GLY A 175 5.37 30.05 -68.78
N THR A 176 6.13 29.14 -69.42
CA THR A 176 6.59 29.32 -70.81
C THR A 176 5.55 28.89 -71.86
N LEU A 177 4.41 28.32 -71.46
CA LEU A 177 3.34 27.95 -72.39
C LEU A 177 2.14 28.91 -72.40
N THR A 178 2.17 30.01 -71.64
CA THR A 178 1.00 30.89 -71.45
C THR A 178 1.18 32.34 -71.88
N MET A 179 2.31 32.72 -72.48
CA MET A 179 2.54 34.09 -72.98
C MET A 179 3.24 34.18 -74.35
N GLU A 180 3.07 33.17 -75.21
CA GLU A 180 3.59 33.17 -76.60
C GLU A 180 2.48 32.83 -77.61
N ALA A 181 1.27 33.38 -77.39
CA ALA A 181 0.09 33.17 -78.25
C ALA A 181 -0.72 34.45 -78.49
N LEU A 182 -0.08 35.62 -78.48
CA LEU A 182 -0.71 36.89 -78.87
C LEU A 182 0.29 37.75 -79.64
N GLU A 183 0.61 37.34 -80.87
CA GLU A 183 1.01 38.25 -81.94
C GLU A 183 0.90 37.54 -83.29
N ASP A 184 -0.32 37.45 -83.82
CA ASP A 184 -0.59 37.39 -85.26
C ASP A 184 -2.00 37.96 -85.50
N PRO A 185 -2.20 39.02 -86.30
CA PRO A 185 -3.53 39.52 -86.58
C PRO A 185 -4.31 38.50 -87.44
N PRO A 186 -5.59 38.21 -87.14
CA PRO A 186 -6.36 37.29 -87.98
C PRO A 186 -6.53 37.90 -89.37
N PRO A 187 -6.30 37.15 -90.46
CA PRO A 187 -6.65 37.61 -91.79
C PRO A 187 -8.19 37.73 -91.87
N GLU A 188 -8.64 38.80 -92.54
CA GLU A 188 -10.06 39.12 -92.75
C GLU A 188 -10.89 37.86 -93.09
N PRO A 189 -12.09 37.69 -92.50
CA PRO A 189 -12.95 36.58 -92.85
C PRO A 189 -13.46 36.80 -94.28
N VAL A 190 -12.90 36.01 -95.20
CA VAL A 190 -13.45 35.78 -96.54
C VAL A 190 -14.85 35.20 -96.35
N GLU A 191 -15.86 35.95 -96.80
CA GLU A 191 -17.24 35.48 -96.91
C GLU A 191 -17.30 34.15 -97.67
N CYS A 192 -17.87 33.13 -97.03
CA CYS A 192 -18.26 31.87 -97.64
C CYS A 192 -19.54 31.37 -96.95
N PRO A 193 -20.43 30.68 -97.68
CA PRO A 193 -21.84 31.01 -97.82
C PRO A 193 -22.63 30.82 -96.52
N GLU A 194 -23.71 31.59 -96.38
CA GLU A 194 -24.69 31.55 -95.30
C GLU A 194 -24.95 30.13 -94.76
N GLU A 195 -24.34 29.79 -93.62
CA GLU A 195 -24.88 28.74 -92.75
C GLU A 195 -26.24 29.23 -92.25
N ASP A 196 -27.27 28.40 -92.42
CA ASP A 196 -28.65 28.72 -92.11
C ASP A 196 -28.77 29.29 -90.69
N ILE A 197 -29.45 30.43 -90.55
CA ILE A 197 -29.71 31.09 -89.26
C ILE A 197 -30.32 30.12 -88.25
N ALA A 198 -31.08 29.13 -88.74
CA ALA A 198 -31.62 28.04 -87.94
C ALA A 198 -30.54 27.21 -87.22
N ASP A 199 -29.43 26.89 -87.86
CA ASP A 199 -28.33 26.10 -87.26
C ASP A 199 -27.62 26.88 -86.16
N LYS A 200 -27.47 28.20 -86.33
CA LYS A 200 -26.93 29.10 -85.29
C LYS A 200 -27.85 29.21 -84.08
N VAL A 201 -29.17 29.27 -84.28
CA VAL A 201 -30.15 29.27 -83.18
C VAL A 201 -30.08 27.95 -82.42
N ILE A 202 -30.07 26.81 -83.12
CA ILE A 202 -29.95 25.48 -82.50
C ILE A 202 -28.65 25.34 -81.69
N PHE A 203 -27.53 25.88 -82.19
CA PHE A 203 -26.26 25.89 -81.47
C PHE A 203 -26.33 26.74 -80.20
N LEU A 204 -26.91 27.94 -80.26
CA LEU A 204 -27.07 28.81 -79.10
C LEU A 204 -28.03 28.23 -78.07
N GLU A 205 -29.15 27.62 -78.49
CA GLU A 205 -30.07 26.92 -77.58
C GLU A 205 -29.39 25.76 -76.87
N ARG A 206 -28.59 24.96 -77.58
CA ARG A 206 -27.78 23.89 -76.98
C ARG A 206 -26.79 24.45 -75.96
N ARG A 207 -26.09 25.54 -76.32
CA ARG A 207 -25.12 26.19 -75.42
C ARG A 207 -25.79 26.77 -74.18
N VAL A 208 -26.96 27.38 -74.31
CA VAL A 208 -27.75 27.88 -73.16
C VAL A 208 -28.16 26.71 -72.27
N SER A 209 -28.65 25.60 -72.85
CA SER A 209 -29.01 24.42 -72.08
C SER A 209 -27.82 23.76 -71.35
N GLU A 210 -26.63 23.75 -71.96
CA GLU A 210 -25.39 23.32 -71.30
C GLU A 210 -25.03 24.24 -70.13
N LEU A 211 -25.07 25.56 -70.34
CA LEU A 211 -24.78 26.54 -69.28
C LEU A 211 -25.79 26.47 -68.12
N GLU A 212 -27.07 26.23 -68.41
CA GLU A 212 -28.10 26.03 -67.40
C GLU A 212 -27.84 24.77 -66.57
N LYS A 213 -27.41 23.67 -67.21
CA LYS A 213 -27.01 22.43 -66.52
C LYS A 213 -25.76 22.63 -65.66
N ASP A 214 -24.75 23.31 -66.19
CA ASP A 214 -23.52 23.61 -65.46
C ASP A 214 -23.80 24.53 -64.26
N SER A 215 -24.68 25.52 -64.43
CA SER A 215 -25.15 26.40 -63.35
C SER A 215 -25.89 25.61 -62.26
N ALA A 216 -26.76 24.67 -62.64
CA ALA A 216 -27.46 23.81 -61.69
C ALA A 216 -26.49 22.89 -60.92
N ALA A 217 -25.54 22.24 -61.63
CA ALA A 217 -24.53 21.39 -61.02
C ALA A 217 -23.59 22.16 -60.06
N ALA A 218 -23.19 23.37 -60.44
CA ALA A 218 -22.41 24.27 -59.59
C ALA A 218 -23.21 24.70 -58.35
N GLY A 219 -24.51 24.98 -58.49
CA GLY A 219 -25.42 25.28 -57.38
C GLY A 219 -25.53 24.13 -56.38
N GLU A 220 -25.68 22.88 -56.86
CA GLU A 220 -25.69 21.70 -55.99
C GLU A 220 -24.35 21.48 -55.29
N GLN A 221 -23.23 21.65 -56.00
CA GLN A 221 -21.90 21.55 -55.40
C GLN A 221 -21.70 22.61 -54.31
N HIS A 222 -22.14 23.86 -54.56
CA HIS A 222 -22.10 24.91 -53.57
C HIS A 222 -22.97 24.58 -52.35
N GLY A 223 -24.15 24.01 -52.56
CA GLY A 223 -25.02 23.51 -51.48
C GLY A 223 -24.35 22.44 -50.61
N ARG A 224 -23.72 21.44 -51.26
CA ARG A 224 -22.96 20.37 -50.58
C ARG A 224 -21.81 20.94 -49.75
N LEU A 225 -20.99 21.80 -50.34
CA LEU A 225 -19.86 22.44 -49.63
C LEU A 225 -20.34 23.31 -48.47
N ARG A 226 -21.49 23.99 -48.61
CA ARG A 226 -22.07 24.79 -47.51
C ARG A 226 -22.52 23.92 -46.35
N GLN A 227 -23.11 22.77 -46.62
CA GLN A 227 -23.52 21.81 -45.58
C GLN A 227 -22.30 21.20 -44.88
N GLU A 228 -21.28 20.81 -45.65
CA GLU A 228 -20.01 20.32 -45.10
C GLU A 228 -19.33 21.39 -44.24
N ASN A 229 -19.29 22.64 -44.71
CA ASN A 229 -18.72 23.75 -43.94
C ASN A 229 -19.46 23.98 -42.62
N LEU A 230 -20.80 23.90 -42.63
CA LEU A 230 -21.61 24.00 -41.42
C LEU A 230 -21.29 22.86 -40.42
N GLN A 231 -21.16 21.63 -40.91
CA GLN A 231 -20.77 20.48 -40.07
C GLN A 231 -19.38 20.68 -39.46
N LEU A 232 -18.41 21.16 -40.25
CA LEU A 232 -17.06 21.46 -39.76
C LEU A 232 -17.07 22.57 -38.70
N VAL A 233 -17.89 23.61 -38.88
CA VAL A 233 -18.03 24.68 -37.88
C VAL A 233 -18.58 24.15 -36.57
N HIS A 234 -19.63 23.32 -36.60
CA HIS A 234 -20.14 22.70 -35.37
C HIS A 234 -19.11 21.80 -34.71
N ARG A 235 -18.35 21.03 -35.49
CA ARG A 235 -17.29 20.18 -34.95
C ARG A 235 -16.16 21.01 -34.32
N LEU A 236 -15.80 22.14 -34.93
CA LEU A 236 -14.82 23.06 -34.38
C LEU A 236 -15.30 23.69 -33.06
N GLN A 237 -16.57 24.09 -32.98
CA GLN A 237 -17.16 24.63 -31.75
C GLN A 237 -17.12 23.61 -30.61
N GLN A 238 -17.52 22.36 -30.87
CA GLN A 238 -17.44 21.27 -29.88
C GLN A 238 -16.01 21.06 -29.37
N LEU A 239 -15.03 21.03 -30.28
CA LEU A 239 -13.62 20.88 -29.90
C LEU A 239 -13.07 22.08 -29.12
N ASP A 240 -13.56 23.29 -29.39
CA ASP A 240 -13.16 24.50 -28.66
C ASP A 240 -13.75 24.51 -27.25
N GLU A 241 -15.00 24.07 -27.08
CA GLU A 241 -15.66 23.87 -25.79
C GLU A 241 -14.92 22.82 -24.95
N GLU A 242 -14.65 21.63 -25.51
CA GLU A 242 -13.85 20.58 -24.85
C GLU A 242 -12.46 21.09 -24.43
N ASN A 243 -11.79 21.86 -25.30
CA ASN A 243 -10.49 22.46 -24.96
C ASN A 243 -10.59 23.51 -23.84
N SER A 244 -11.65 24.31 -23.83
CA SER A 244 -11.91 25.30 -22.79
C SER A 244 -12.13 24.63 -21.43
N GLU A 245 -12.94 23.58 -21.39
CA GLU A 245 -13.18 22.78 -20.19
C GLU A 245 -11.88 22.17 -19.66
N LEU A 246 -11.09 21.50 -20.52
CA LEU A 246 -9.79 20.94 -20.14
C LEU A 246 -8.82 22.00 -19.58
N ARG A 247 -8.77 23.18 -20.23
CA ARG A 247 -7.97 24.32 -19.75
C ARG A 247 -8.42 24.82 -18.38
N SER A 248 -9.72 24.75 -18.08
CA SER A 248 -10.28 25.15 -16.79
C SER A 248 -10.00 24.13 -15.67
N CYS A 249 -10.00 22.83 -15.96
CA CYS A 249 -9.73 21.77 -14.98
C CYS A 249 -8.23 21.62 -14.66
N THR A 250 -7.37 21.86 -15.65
CA THR A 250 -5.91 21.74 -15.51
C THR A 250 -5.31 22.46 -14.28
N PRO A 251 -5.61 23.74 -13.98
CA PRO A 251 -5.05 24.42 -12.82
C PRO A 251 -5.51 23.82 -11.48
N CYS A 252 -6.75 23.35 -11.38
CA CYS A 252 -7.25 22.70 -10.16
C CYS A 252 -6.50 21.39 -9.88
N LEU A 253 -6.28 20.59 -10.94
CA LEU A 253 -5.50 19.36 -10.82
C LEU A 253 -4.04 19.64 -10.45
N LYS A 254 -3.41 20.68 -11.02
CA LYS A 254 -2.05 21.08 -10.64
C LYS A 254 -1.94 21.49 -9.17
N ALA A 255 -2.86 22.31 -8.68
CA ALA A 255 -2.88 22.70 -7.26
C ALA A 255 -3.10 21.51 -6.33
N ASN A 256 -3.90 20.51 -6.75
CA ASN A 256 -4.06 19.27 -5.99
C ASN A 256 -2.75 18.47 -5.94
N ILE A 257 -2.04 18.35 -7.07
CA ILE A 257 -0.74 17.69 -7.14
C ILE A 257 0.27 18.38 -6.23
N GLU A 258 0.39 19.71 -6.31
CA GLU A 258 1.32 20.49 -5.47
C GLU A 258 1.06 20.30 -3.97
N ARG A 259 -0.21 20.33 -3.53
CA ARG A 259 -0.54 20.04 -2.12
C ARG A 259 -0.19 18.62 -1.70
N LEU A 260 -0.45 17.63 -2.55
CA LEU A 260 -0.11 16.24 -2.25
C LEU A 260 1.40 16.04 -2.19
N GLU A 261 2.16 16.76 -3.01
CA GLU A 261 3.62 16.79 -2.96
C GLU A 261 4.14 17.43 -1.67
N GLU A 262 3.54 18.53 -1.21
CA GLU A 262 3.85 19.16 0.08
C GLU A 262 3.54 18.24 1.27
N GLU A 263 2.36 17.60 1.27
CA GLU A 263 1.98 16.62 2.30
C GLU A 263 2.94 15.43 2.31
N LYS A 264 3.28 14.89 1.13
CA LYS A 264 4.27 13.82 1.00
C LYS A 264 5.62 14.25 1.59
N GLN A 265 6.10 15.46 1.26
CA GLN A 265 7.38 15.94 1.78
C GLN A 265 7.35 16.07 3.31
N LYS A 266 6.27 16.62 3.86
CA LYS A 266 6.10 16.74 5.32
C LYS A 266 6.11 15.38 6.01
N MET A 267 5.46 14.37 5.42
CA MET A 267 5.48 13.01 5.96
C MET A 267 6.88 12.38 5.88
N LEU A 268 7.66 12.66 4.84
CA LEU A 268 9.05 12.20 4.72
C LEU A 268 9.93 12.81 5.81
N ASP A 269 9.81 14.12 6.05
CA ASP A 269 10.56 14.81 7.09
C ASP A 269 10.21 14.25 8.49
N GLU A 270 8.93 13.95 8.74
CA GLU A 270 8.48 13.33 10.01
C GLU A 270 9.00 11.89 10.16
N ILE A 271 9.04 11.11 9.08
CA ILE A 271 9.63 9.77 9.09
C ILE A 271 11.14 9.85 9.41
N GLU A 272 11.86 10.80 8.84
CA GLU A 272 13.29 11.00 9.11
C GLU A 272 13.52 11.36 10.58
N GLU A 273 12.73 12.29 11.13
CA GLU A 273 12.82 12.67 12.55
C GLU A 273 12.52 11.49 13.48
N LEU A 274 11.46 10.72 13.21
CA LEU A 274 11.12 9.54 13.99
C LEU A 274 12.18 8.44 13.88
N THR A 275 12.78 8.27 12.71
CA THR A 275 13.87 7.32 12.47
C THR A 275 15.11 7.71 13.27
N GLN A 276 15.46 9.01 13.29
CA GLN A 276 16.56 9.53 14.09
C GLN A 276 16.33 9.28 15.59
N ARG A 277 15.14 9.65 16.11
CA ARG A 277 14.79 9.42 17.52
C ARG A 277 14.84 7.94 17.89
N LEU A 278 14.37 7.06 17.00
CA LEU A 278 14.45 5.62 17.22
C LEU A 278 15.90 5.14 17.33
N SER A 279 16.78 5.62 16.45
CA SER A 279 18.22 5.29 16.50
C SER A 279 18.88 5.76 17.80
N GLU A 280 18.56 6.99 18.25
CA GLU A 280 19.06 7.54 19.51
C GLU A 280 18.60 6.70 20.71
N GLU A 281 17.33 6.30 20.75
CA GLU A 281 16.80 5.41 21.79
C GLU A 281 17.43 4.01 21.75
N GLN A 282 17.68 3.45 20.56
CA GLN A 282 18.39 2.18 20.42
C GLN A 282 19.83 2.26 20.91
N GLU A 283 20.53 3.37 20.67
CA GLU A 283 21.87 3.61 21.21
C GLU A 283 21.84 3.78 22.73
N ASN A 284 20.86 4.52 23.27
CA ASN A 284 20.67 4.66 24.71
C ASN A 284 20.39 3.32 25.39
N LYS A 285 19.54 2.48 24.79
CA LYS A 285 19.28 1.12 25.26
C LYS A 285 20.56 0.29 25.29
N ARG A 286 21.38 0.32 24.23
CA ARG A 286 22.68 -0.37 24.19
C ARG A 286 23.61 0.10 25.31
N LYS A 287 23.79 1.43 25.46
CA LYS A 287 24.61 2.02 26.52
C LYS A 287 24.15 1.62 27.92
N MET A 288 22.84 1.59 28.16
CA MET A 288 22.30 1.17 29.46
C MET A 288 22.47 -0.33 29.68
N GLY A 289 22.34 -1.15 28.64
CA GLY A 289 22.65 -2.58 28.67
C GLY A 289 24.11 -2.85 29.04
N ASP A 290 25.05 -2.14 28.42
CA ASP A 290 26.48 -2.26 28.70
C ASP A 290 26.82 -1.88 30.14
N LYS A 291 26.23 -0.80 30.66
CA LYS A 291 26.39 -0.40 32.07
C LYS A 291 25.89 -1.46 33.02
N LEU A 292 24.69 -2.03 32.77
CA LEU A 292 24.10 -3.05 33.61
C LEU A 292 24.93 -4.34 33.60
N SER A 293 25.50 -4.70 32.44
CA SER A 293 26.45 -5.80 32.29
C SER A 293 27.72 -5.57 33.10
N HIS A 294 28.31 -4.36 32.99
CA HIS A 294 29.48 -3.99 33.76
C HIS A 294 29.25 -4.04 35.27
N GLU A 295 28.13 -3.49 35.76
CA GLU A 295 27.74 -3.55 37.17
C GLU A 295 27.55 -4.99 37.65
N ARG A 296 26.91 -5.85 36.84
CA ARG A 296 26.76 -7.28 37.15
C ARG A 296 28.11 -7.97 37.30
N HIS A 297 29.03 -7.75 36.37
CA HIS A 297 30.38 -8.33 36.42
C HIS A 297 31.18 -7.78 37.60
N GLN A 298 31.06 -6.50 37.92
CA GLN A 298 31.70 -5.90 39.09
C GLN A 298 31.16 -6.52 40.38
N PHE A 299 29.85 -6.60 40.53
CA PHE A 299 29.21 -7.23 41.68
C PHE A 299 29.62 -8.70 41.84
N GLN A 300 29.71 -9.45 40.74
CA GLN A 300 30.15 -10.84 40.77
C GLN A 300 31.61 -10.97 41.20
N ARG A 301 32.51 -10.09 40.73
CA ARG A 301 33.90 -10.03 41.18
C ARG A 301 34.02 -9.71 42.67
N ASP A 302 33.25 -8.73 43.16
CA ASP A 302 33.24 -8.36 44.58
C ASP A 302 32.67 -9.49 45.45
N LYS A 303 31.65 -10.19 44.96
CA LYS A 303 31.10 -11.39 45.60
C LYS A 303 32.12 -12.52 45.69
N GLU A 304 32.90 -12.76 44.64
CA GLU A 304 33.98 -13.76 44.65
C GLU A 304 35.08 -13.36 45.65
N ALA A 305 35.54 -12.12 45.62
CA ALA A 305 36.55 -11.62 46.56
C ALA A 305 36.09 -11.69 48.03
N THR A 306 34.81 -11.37 48.30
CA THR A 306 34.25 -11.51 49.66
C THR A 306 34.10 -12.98 50.08
N GLN A 307 33.78 -13.88 49.15
CA GLN A 307 33.77 -15.32 49.41
C GLN A 307 35.17 -15.86 49.73
N GLU A 308 36.19 -15.47 48.97
CA GLU A 308 37.59 -15.83 49.25
C GLU A 308 38.01 -15.40 50.67
N LEU A 309 37.69 -14.16 51.05
CA LEU A 309 37.96 -13.66 52.40
C LEU A 309 37.24 -14.48 53.48
N ILE A 310 35.98 -14.87 53.25
CA ILE A 310 35.24 -15.73 54.19
C ILE A 310 35.91 -17.09 54.32
N GLU A 311 36.37 -17.69 53.22
CA GLU A 311 37.07 -18.97 53.25
C GLU A 311 38.39 -18.89 54.00
N ASP A 312 39.16 -17.82 53.82
CA ASP A 312 40.41 -17.64 54.56
C ASP A 312 40.18 -17.43 56.06
N LEU A 313 39.16 -16.67 56.43
CA LEU A 313 38.74 -16.53 57.83
C LEU A 313 38.27 -17.87 58.43
N ARG A 314 37.56 -18.70 57.66
CA ARG A 314 37.15 -20.05 58.09
C ARG A 314 38.37 -20.93 58.33
N LYS A 315 39.35 -20.96 57.42
CA LYS A 315 40.61 -21.72 57.59
C LYS A 315 41.36 -21.26 58.84
N GLN A 316 41.44 -19.94 59.08
CA GLN A 316 42.08 -19.40 60.30
C GLN A 316 41.34 -19.84 61.57
N LEU A 317 40.00 -19.82 61.55
CA LEU A 317 39.17 -20.24 62.67
C LEU A 317 39.32 -21.75 62.96
N GLU A 318 39.35 -22.58 61.92
CA GLU A 318 39.64 -24.02 62.04
C GLU A 318 41.02 -24.28 62.65
N HIS A 319 42.05 -23.55 62.19
CA HIS A 319 43.40 -23.68 62.74
C HIS A 319 43.46 -23.31 64.24
N LEU A 320 42.79 -22.24 64.64
CA LEU A 320 42.69 -21.84 66.06
C LEU A 320 41.92 -22.87 66.91
N GLN A 321 40.86 -23.47 66.36
CA GLN A 321 40.11 -24.53 67.04
C GLN A 321 40.96 -25.79 67.26
N LEU A 322 41.78 -26.18 66.26
CA LEU A 322 42.71 -27.31 66.39
C LEU A 322 43.77 -27.05 67.47
N LEU A 323 44.40 -25.88 67.47
CA LEU A 323 45.38 -25.49 68.50
C LEU A 323 44.76 -25.53 69.90
N ARG A 324 43.50 -25.07 70.04
CA ARG A 324 42.76 -25.16 71.31
C ARG A 324 42.55 -26.61 71.75
N LEU A 325 42.15 -27.50 70.84
CA LEU A 325 41.94 -28.92 71.12
C LEU A 325 43.26 -29.61 71.53
N GLU A 326 44.37 -29.32 70.85
CA GLU A 326 45.69 -29.84 71.23
C GLU A 326 46.08 -29.44 72.66
N MET A 327 45.79 -28.19 73.04
CA MET A 327 46.03 -27.67 74.39
C MET A 327 45.11 -28.32 75.44
N GLU A 328 43.83 -28.57 75.11
CA GLU A 328 42.88 -29.27 75.98
C GLU A 328 43.23 -30.76 76.14
N GLN A 329 43.71 -31.42 75.07
CA GLN A 329 44.20 -32.80 75.09
C GLN A 329 45.41 -32.95 76.02
N ARG A 330 46.34 -31.99 75.99
CA ARG A 330 47.47 -31.92 76.93
C ARG A 330 47.02 -31.71 78.38
N ARG A 331 45.79 -31.22 78.61
CA ARG A 331 45.21 -30.92 79.93
C ARG A 331 44.35 -32.05 80.50
N GLY A 332 44.17 -33.16 79.77
CA GLY A 332 43.65 -34.42 80.32
C GLY A 332 42.21 -34.40 80.86
N ARG A 333 41.34 -33.54 80.33
CA ARG A 333 39.90 -33.52 80.69
C ARG A 333 39.03 -33.79 79.46
N SER A 334 38.69 -35.05 79.23
CA SER A 334 37.69 -35.46 78.25
C SER A 334 36.30 -35.19 78.82
N SER A 335 35.70 -34.05 78.47
CA SER A 335 34.29 -33.78 78.78
C SER A 335 33.40 -34.49 77.77
N SER A 336 32.45 -35.29 78.23
CA SER A 336 31.46 -36.00 77.39
C SER A 336 30.57 -35.06 76.54
N LEU A 337 30.60 -33.74 76.83
CA LEU A 337 29.94 -32.72 75.99
C LEU A 337 30.50 -32.67 74.56
N GLY A 338 31.81 -32.82 74.38
CA GLY A 338 32.44 -32.62 73.06
C GLY A 338 32.00 -33.66 72.02
N LEU A 339 31.73 -34.90 72.44
CA LEU A 339 31.21 -35.95 71.56
C LEU A 339 29.74 -35.71 71.20
N GLN A 340 28.95 -35.16 72.13
CA GLN A 340 27.55 -34.81 71.88
C GLN A 340 27.42 -33.58 70.97
N GLU A 341 28.29 -32.57 71.14
CA GLU A 341 28.42 -31.43 70.22
C GLU A 341 28.88 -31.87 68.84
N TYR A 342 29.82 -32.82 68.76
CA TYR A 342 30.28 -33.39 67.48
C TYR A 342 29.14 -34.12 66.74
N ASN A 343 28.39 -35.00 67.42
CA ASN A 343 27.25 -35.68 66.81
C ASN A 343 26.13 -34.71 66.40
N SER A 344 25.93 -33.63 67.17
CA SER A 344 24.96 -32.58 66.84
C SER A 344 25.39 -31.79 65.61
N ARG A 345 26.68 -31.40 65.52
CA ARG A 345 27.26 -30.72 64.35
C ARG A 345 27.29 -31.60 63.10
N ALA A 346 27.54 -32.90 63.23
CA ALA A 346 27.51 -33.83 62.10
C ALA A 346 26.10 -33.90 61.51
N ARG A 347 25.08 -34.02 62.36
CA ARG A 347 23.67 -34.01 61.94
C ARG A 347 23.23 -32.67 61.37
N GLU A 348 23.71 -31.56 61.93
CA GLU A 348 23.48 -30.22 61.41
C GLU A 348 24.09 -30.06 60.01
N SER A 349 25.32 -30.54 59.79
CA SER A 349 25.97 -30.51 58.48
C SER A 349 25.24 -31.36 57.44
N GLU A 350 24.72 -32.54 57.81
CA GLU A 350 23.88 -33.35 56.92
C GLU A 350 22.58 -32.62 56.53
N LEU A 351 21.91 -31.99 57.49
CA LEU A 351 20.71 -31.19 57.22
C LEU A 351 21.01 -29.96 56.36
N GLU A 352 22.14 -29.28 56.58
CA GLU A 352 22.58 -28.17 55.75
C GLU A 352 22.93 -28.60 54.31
N GLN A 353 23.52 -29.78 54.14
CA GLN A 353 23.76 -30.37 52.82
C GLN A 353 22.44 -30.70 52.12
N GLU A 354 21.48 -31.29 52.85
CA GLU A 354 20.17 -31.61 52.31
C GLU A 354 19.38 -30.35 51.93
N VAL A 355 19.43 -29.30 52.75
CA VAL A 355 18.84 -27.99 52.42
C VAL A 355 19.49 -27.38 51.19
N ARG A 356 20.83 -27.48 51.05
CA ARG A 356 21.53 -27.02 49.84
C ARG A 356 21.11 -27.82 48.61
N ARG A 357 20.99 -29.14 48.73
CA ARG A 357 20.52 -30.03 47.65
C ARG A 357 19.09 -29.67 47.24
N LEU A 358 18.16 -29.57 48.20
CA LEU A 358 16.76 -29.18 47.94
C LEU A 358 16.63 -27.78 47.35
N LYS A 359 17.49 -26.83 47.74
CA LYS A 359 17.55 -25.49 47.12
C LYS A 359 18.08 -25.55 45.70
N GLN A 360 19.01 -26.43 45.38
CA GLN A 360 19.46 -26.64 44.01
C GLN A 360 18.35 -27.28 43.16
N ASP A 361 17.71 -28.33 43.67
CA ASP A 361 16.61 -29.00 42.96
C ASP A 361 15.44 -28.05 42.71
N ASN A 362 15.07 -27.20 43.68
CA ASN A 362 14.04 -26.18 43.48
C ASN A 362 14.44 -25.13 42.43
N ARG A 363 15.71 -24.74 42.38
CA ARG A 363 16.20 -23.82 41.33
C ARG A 363 16.09 -24.47 39.95
N ASN A 364 16.53 -25.73 39.82
CA ASN A 364 16.44 -26.48 38.58
C ASN A 364 14.96 -26.67 38.14
N LEU A 365 14.06 -27.00 39.07
CA LEU A 365 12.63 -27.12 38.79
C LEU A 365 12.01 -25.79 38.36
N LYS A 366 12.46 -24.68 38.95
CA LYS A 366 12.02 -23.34 38.56
C LYS A 366 12.51 -23.00 37.15
N GLU A 367 13.77 -23.26 36.83
CA GLU A 367 14.34 -23.06 35.49
C GLU A 367 13.59 -23.88 34.44
N GLN A 368 13.29 -25.16 34.73
CA GLN A 368 12.45 -26.00 33.85
C GLN A 368 11.03 -25.47 33.70
N ASN A 369 10.43 -24.93 34.78
CA ASN A 369 9.11 -24.33 34.72
C ASN A 369 9.11 -23.07 33.84
N ASP A 370 10.12 -22.21 34.02
CA ASP A 370 10.30 -20.99 33.23
C ASP A 370 10.55 -21.32 31.75
N GLU A 371 11.32 -22.37 31.45
CA GLU A 371 11.53 -22.88 30.10
C GLU A 371 10.23 -23.41 29.46
N LEU A 372 9.48 -24.24 30.19
CA LEU A 372 8.17 -24.73 29.72
C LEU A 372 7.18 -23.59 29.49
N ASN A 373 7.17 -22.58 30.37
CA ASN A 373 6.35 -21.37 30.16
C ASN A 373 6.79 -20.61 28.91
N GLY A 374 8.09 -20.48 28.65
CA GLY A 374 8.62 -19.92 27.41
C GLY A 374 8.18 -20.69 26.17
N GLN A 375 8.19 -22.02 26.23
CA GLN A 375 7.69 -22.88 25.15
C GLN A 375 6.19 -22.69 24.90
N ILE A 376 5.37 -22.59 25.96
CA ILE A 376 3.93 -22.31 25.85
C ILE A 376 3.69 -20.97 25.15
N ILE A 377 4.40 -19.92 25.55
CA ILE A 377 4.30 -18.60 24.92
C ILE A 377 4.69 -18.69 23.43
N THR A 378 5.77 -19.40 23.12
CA THR A 378 6.27 -19.58 21.74
C THR A 378 5.25 -20.30 20.86
N LEU A 379 4.70 -21.42 21.35
CA LEU A 379 3.65 -22.17 20.67
C LEU A 379 2.37 -21.36 20.51
N SER A 380 1.98 -20.57 21.53
CA SER A 380 0.83 -19.66 21.46
C SER A 380 1.03 -18.58 20.39
N ILE A 381 2.22 -17.98 20.31
CA ILE A 381 2.56 -16.98 19.30
C ILE A 381 2.58 -17.62 17.91
N GLN A 382 3.16 -18.82 17.76
CA GLN A 382 3.18 -19.53 16.49
C GLN A 382 1.76 -19.92 16.04
N GLY A 383 0.92 -20.38 16.96
CA GLY A 383 -0.50 -20.65 16.70
C GLY A 383 -1.24 -19.38 16.26
N ALA A 384 -1.03 -18.26 16.95
CA ALA A 384 -1.59 -16.97 16.55
C ALA A 384 -1.09 -16.52 15.17
N LYS A 385 0.23 -16.60 14.91
CA LYS A 385 0.82 -16.31 13.60
C LYS A 385 0.21 -17.17 12.51
N SER A 386 0.03 -18.47 12.74
CA SER A 386 -0.61 -19.35 11.78
C SER A 386 -2.04 -18.91 11.45
N LEU A 387 -2.82 -18.43 12.44
CA LEU A 387 -4.16 -17.88 12.22
C LEU A 387 -4.16 -16.55 11.45
N PHE A 388 -3.11 -15.73 11.60
CA PHE A 388 -2.96 -14.49 10.84
C PHE A 388 -2.36 -14.70 9.45
N SER A 389 -1.55 -15.75 9.27
CA SER A 389 -0.89 -16.11 8.02
C SER A 389 -1.74 -16.99 7.11
N THR A 390 -2.79 -17.65 7.63
CA THR A 390 -3.83 -18.23 6.75
C THR A 390 -4.45 -17.09 5.95
N SER A 391 -4.20 -17.11 4.64
CA SER A 391 -4.66 -16.11 3.68
C SER A 391 -6.15 -15.83 3.88
N PHE A 392 -6.56 -14.56 3.78
CA PHE A 392 -7.98 -14.16 3.84
C PHE A 392 -8.87 -14.97 2.87
N SER A 393 -8.28 -15.54 1.82
CA SER A 393 -8.89 -16.42 0.84
C SER A 393 -9.32 -17.81 1.36
N GLU A 394 -8.83 -18.28 2.52
CA GLU A 394 -9.19 -19.59 3.11
C GLU A 394 -10.06 -19.47 4.38
N SER A 395 -10.45 -18.24 4.76
CA SER A 395 -11.30 -18.02 5.93
C SER A 395 -12.77 -18.23 5.59
N LEU A 396 -13.52 -18.85 6.52
CA LEU A 396 -14.98 -18.98 6.49
C LEU A 396 -15.69 -17.64 6.17
N ALA A 397 -15.09 -16.51 6.54
CA ALA A 397 -15.60 -15.17 6.22
C ALA A 397 -15.54 -14.83 4.71
N ALA A 398 -14.52 -15.30 4.00
CA ALA A 398 -14.43 -15.17 2.54
C ALA A 398 -15.40 -16.11 1.84
N GLU A 399 -15.61 -17.32 2.34
CA GLU A 399 -16.63 -18.24 1.82
C GLU A 399 -18.06 -17.67 2.00
N ILE A 400 -18.37 -17.10 3.18
CA ILE A 400 -19.65 -16.41 3.45
C ILE A 400 -19.83 -15.17 2.57
N SER A 401 -18.75 -14.50 2.17
CA SER A 401 -18.79 -13.35 1.25
C SER A 401 -18.82 -13.76 -0.23
N SER A 402 -18.45 -14.99 -0.56
CA SER A 402 -18.27 -15.48 -1.94
C SER A 402 -19.54 -15.94 -2.64
N VAL A 403 -20.63 -16.22 -1.92
CA VAL A 403 -21.99 -16.18 -2.51
C VAL A 403 -22.33 -14.71 -2.68
N SER A 404 -21.74 -14.16 -3.73
CA SER A 404 -21.47 -12.75 -3.86
C SER A 404 -22.77 -11.98 -4.02
N ARG A 405 -22.81 -10.79 -3.42
CA ARG A 405 -23.82 -9.76 -3.69
C ARG A 405 -24.12 -9.65 -5.19
N ASP A 406 -23.13 -9.86 -6.04
CA ASP A 406 -23.25 -9.78 -7.49
C ASP A 406 -24.06 -10.94 -8.08
N GLU A 407 -23.84 -12.18 -7.64
CA GLU A 407 -24.68 -13.33 -8.03
C GLU A 407 -26.14 -13.15 -7.57
N LEU A 408 -26.35 -12.59 -6.36
CA LEU A 408 -27.68 -12.27 -5.85
C LEU A 408 -28.35 -11.16 -6.67
N MET A 409 -27.62 -10.10 -7.00
CA MET A 409 -28.10 -9.01 -7.84
C MET A 409 -28.42 -9.48 -9.26
N GLU A 410 -27.60 -10.36 -9.84
CA GLU A 410 -27.86 -10.97 -11.15
C GLU A 410 -29.11 -11.86 -11.12
N ALA A 411 -29.32 -12.64 -10.05
CA ALA A 411 -30.52 -13.43 -9.88
C ALA A 411 -31.78 -12.57 -9.74
N ILE A 412 -31.71 -11.46 -8.99
CA ILE A 412 -32.79 -10.49 -8.87
C ILE A 412 -33.11 -9.86 -10.23
N GLN A 413 -32.10 -9.44 -10.98
CA GLN A 413 -32.28 -8.81 -12.29
C GLN A 413 -32.92 -9.78 -13.31
N LYS A 414 -32.51 -11.04 -13.31
CA LYS A 414 -33.17 -12.09 -14.12
C LYS A 414 -34.62 -12.30 -13.72
N GLN A 415 -34.91 -12.26 -12.42
CA GLN A 415 -36.29 -12.40 -11.93
C GLN A 415 -37.16 -11.19 -12.33
N GLU A 416 -36.62 -9.98 -12.29
CA GLU A 416 -37.30 -8.77 -12.76
C GLU A 416 -37.61 -8.81 -14.26
N GLU A 417 -36.68 -9.30 -15.08
CA GLU A 417 -36.91 -9.48 -16.52
C GLU A 417 -38.04 -10.48 -16.79
N ILE A 418 -38.07 -11.60 -16.08
CA ILE A 418 -39.14 -12.59 -16.19
C ILE A 418 -40.48 -11.96 -15.77
N ASN A 419 -40.51 -11.21 -14.67
CA ASN A 419 -41.72 -10.54 -14.21
C ASN A 419 -42.22 -9.51 -15.24
N PHE A 420 -41.32 -8.75 -15.87
CA PHE A 420 -41.68 -7.79 -16.90
C PHE A 420 -42.31 -8.49 -18.12
N ARG A 421 -41.74 -9.62 -18.54
CA ARG A 421 -42.28 -10.43 -19.64
C ARG A 421 -43.64 -11.05 -19.29
N LEU A 422 -43.83 -11.49 -18.06
CA LEU A 422 -45.12 -11.98 -17.58
C LEU A 422 -46.17 -10.87 -17.53
N GLN A 423 -45.79 -9.68 -17.10
CA GLN A 423 -46.67 -8.51 -17.07
C GLN A 423 -47.12 -8.13 -18.49
N ASP A 424 -46.20 -8.01 -19.45
CA ASP A 424 -46.53 -7.73 -20.86
C ASP A 424 -47.45 -8.80 -21.46
N TYR A 425 -47.22 -10.08 -21.12
CA TYR A 425 -48.12 -11.17 -21.53
C TYR A 425 -49.54 -11.01 -20.97
N ILE A 426 -49.65 -10.70 -19.68
CA ILE A 426 -50.95 -10.44 -19.02
C ILE A 426 -51.62 -9.22 -19.66
N ASP A 427 -50.89 -8.12 -19.83
CA ASP A 427 -51.42 -6.87 -20.39
C ASP A 427 -51.97 -7.09 -21.80
N ARG A 428 -51.28 -7.87 -22.65
CA ARG A 428 -51.79 -8.25 -23.99
C ARG A 428 -53.09 -9.03 -23.92
N ILE A 429 -53.23 -9.95 -22.96
CA ILE A 429 -54.49 -10.68 -22.75
C ILE A 429 -55.59 -9.75 -22.28
N ILE A 430 -55.30 -8.87 -21.32
CA ILE A 430 -56.25 -7.90 -20.77
C ILE A 430 -56.74 -6.94 -21.87
N VAL A 431 -55.85 -6.44 -22.71
CA VAL A 431 -56.21 -5.59 -23.86
C VAL A 431 -57.13 -6.35 -24.81
N ALA A 432 -56.81 -7.59 -25.18
CA ALA A 432 -57.66 -8.40 -26.04
C ALA A 432 -59.05 -8.67 -25.44
N ILE A 433 -59.14 -8.84 -24.11
CA ILE A 433 -60.42 -8.98 -23.40
C ILE A 433 -61.19 -7.66 -23.41
N LEU A 434 -60.54 -6.53 -23.15
CA LEU A 434 -61.16 -5.20 -23.18
C LEU A 434 -61.76 -4.88 -24.56
N GLU A 435 -61.11 -5.32 -25.64
CA GLU A 435 -61.58 -5.13 -27.01
C GLU A 435 -62.74 -6.06 -27.40
N THR A 436 -62.82 -7.27 -26.84
CA THR A 436 -63.79 -8.29 -27.25
C THR A 436 -65.01 -8.40 -26.34
N ASN A 437 -64.82 -8.36 -25.02
CA ASN A 437 -65.90 -8.46 -24.04
C ASN A 437 -65.45 -7.93 -22.66
N PRO A 438 -65.55 -6.60 -22.41
CA PRO A 438 -65.04 -5.99 -21.19
C PRO A 438 -65.83 -6.35 -19.92
N SER A 439 -67.07 -6.83 -20.05
CA SER A 439 -67.95 -7.15 -18.91
C SER A 439 -67.42 -8.27 -18.01
N ILE A 440 -66.48 -9.10 -18.49
CA ILE A 440 -65.91 -10.22 -17.73
C ILE A 440 -64.83 -9.78 -16.71
N LEU A 441 -64.32 -8.54 -16.84
CA LEU A 441 -63.34 -7.98 -15.90
C LEU A 441 -64.02 -7.29 -14.70
N GLU A 442 -65.34 -7.20 -14.66
CA GLU A 442 -66.10 -6.65 -13.54
C GLU A 442 -66.04 -7.60 -12.34
N VAL A 443 -65.34 -7.19 -11.27
CA VAL A 443 -65.29 -7.92 -10.01
C VAL A 443 -66.63 -7.74 -9.29
N LYS A 444 -67.39 -8.83 -9.15
CA LYS A 444 -68.71 -8.84 -8.52
C LYS A 444 -68.69 -9.03 -7.01
#